data_AF-A0A2P2CZM4-F1
#
_entry.id   AF-A0A2P2CZM4-F1
#
_cell.length_a   1.000
_cell.length_b   1.000
_cell.length_c   1.000
_cell.angle_alpha   90.00
_cell.angle_beta   90.00
_cell.angle_gamma   90.00
#
_symmetry.space_group_name_H-M   'P 1'
#
loop_
_entity.id
_entity.type
_entity.pdbx_description
1 polymer ?
#
loop_
_entity_poly.entity_id
_entity_poly.type
_entity_poly.pdbx_seq_one_letter_code
_entity_poly.pdbx_strand_id
1 'polypeptide(L)'
;MQEGEETSLLSLSGGIPLQELLSAAKEAGLDLPKERTRPLGRILLAGLLGALRGFAERGLSPFLPTHKYIFAEIVSDLTDAYSILSQESDEKMILQAACDFGIKKVYHLEWKLYSSQDLF
;
A
#
# COMPACT_ATOMS: atom_id res chain seq x y z
N MET A 1 -24.85 -9.14 -5.99
CA MET A 1 -24.17 -8.94 -4.69
C MET A 1 -22.82 -8.29 -5.01
N GLN A 2 -22.75 -6.96 -4.95
CA GLN A 2 -21.51 -6.18 -5.22
C GLN A 2 -21.11 -5.29 -4.03
N GLU A 3 -21.93 -5.23 -2.97
CA GLU A 3 -21.76 -4.27 -1.88
C GLU A 3 -20.69 -4.66 -0.85
N GLY A 4 -20.26 -5.93 -0.80
CA GLY A 4 -19.26 -6.41 0.16
C GLY A 4 -17.79 -6.16 -0.25
N GLU A 5 -17.54 -5.95 -1.54
CA GLU A 5 -16.18 -5.81 -2.08
C GLU A 5 -15.64 -4.37 -1.96
N GLU A 6 -16.44 -3.33 -2.19
CA GLU A 6 -15.98 -1.95 -2.02
C GLU A 6 -15.77 -1.57 -0.53
N THR A 7 -16.52 -2.18 0.38
CA THR A 7 -16.45 -1.91 1.82
C THR A 7 -15.10 -2.24 2.44
N SER A 8 -14.39 -3.25 1.95
CA SER A 8 -13.11 -3.69 2.54
C SER A 8 -11.98 -2.70 2.30
N LEU A 9 -11.78 -2.22 1.07
CA LEU A 9 -10.77 -1.20 0.78
C LEU A 9 -11.12 0.15 1.40
N LEU A 10 -12.41 0.52 1.43
CA LEU A 10 -12.86 1.73 2.10
C LEU A 10 -12.61 1.69 3.60
N SER A 11 -12.80 0.53 4.24
CA SER A 11 -12.49 0.34 5.67
C SER A 11 -10.99 0.49 5.98
N LEU A 12 -10.13 0.10 5.03
CA LEU A 12 -8.67 0.22 5.16
C LEU A 12 -8.15 1.63 4.90
N SER A 13 -8.96 2.49 4.29
CA SER A 13 -8.54 3.85 3.94
C SER A 13 -8.12 4.66 5.17
N GLY A 14 -8.71 4.43 6.35
CA GLY A 14 -8.29 5.06 7.61
C GLY A 14 -8.26 6.60 7.58
N GLY A 15 -9.01 7.24 6.66
CA GLY A 15 -8.99 8.70 6.46
C GLY A 15 -7.99 9.19 5.41
N ILE A 16 -7.24 8.32 4.74
CA ILE A 16 -6.36 8.68 3.62
C ILE A 16 -7.20 9.24 2.46
N PRO A 17 -6.90 10.45 1.96
CA PRO A 17 -7.62 11.04 0.84
C PRO A 17 -7.50 10.19 -0.43
N LEU A 18 -8.60 10.07 -1.18
CA LEU A 18 -8.60 9.36 -2.48
C LEU A 18 -7.56 9.93 -3.46
N GLN A 19 -7.30 11.24 -3.41
CA GLN A 19 -6.30 11.90 -4.25
C GLN A 19 -4.87 11.42 -3.96
N GLU A 20 -4.55 11.13 -2.70
CA GLU A 20 -3.24 10.59 -2.34
C GLU A 20 -3.08 9.16 -2.84
N LEU A 21 -4.12 8.34 -2.73
CA LEU A 21 -4.12 7.00 -3.29
C LEU A 21 -3.98 7.01 -4.82
N LEU A 22 -4.66 7.94 -5.50
CA LEU A 22 -4.51 8.15 -6.95
C LEU A 22 -3.08 8.54 -7.32
N SER A 23 -2.48 9.43 -6.53
CA SER A 23 -1.10 9.87 -6.74
C SER A 23 -0.11 8.73 -6.50
N ALA A 24 -0.26 7.97 -5.42
CA ALA A 24 0.58 6.81 -5.11
C ALA A 24 0.47 5.72 -6.19
N ALA A 25 -0.75 5.42 -6.65
CA ALA A 25 -0.97 4.45 -7.73
C ALA A 25 -0.30 4.90 -9.03
N LYS A 26 -0.39 6.20 -9.37
CA LYS A 26 0.28 6.76 -10.54
C LYS A 26 1.81 6.66 -10.43
N GLU A 27 2.37 6.99 -9.27
CA GLU A 27 3.82 6.85 -9.00
C GLU A 27 4.28 5.39 -9.08
N ALA A 28 3.40 4.44 -8.73
CA ALA A 28 3.64 3.00 -8.86
C ALA A 28 3.41 2.44 -10.28
N GLY A 29 2.98 3.27 -11.24
CA GLY A 29 2.67 2.83 -12.61
C GLY A 29 1.35 2.06 -12.75
N LEU A 30 0.44 2.18 -11.79
CA LEU A 30 -0.85 1.50 -11.79
C LEU A 30 -1.97 2.35 -12.42
N ASP A 31 -2.93 1.67 -13.06
CA ASP A 31 -4.14 2.26 -13.63
C ASP A 31 -5.33 2.00 -12.69
N LEU A 32 -5.62 2.96 -11.81
CA LEU A 32 -6.50 2.78 -10.65
C LEU A 32 -7.92 2.24 -10.99
N PRO A 33 -8.61 2.73 -12.03
CA PRO A 33 -9.88 2.14 -12.48
C PRO A 33 -9.79 0.65 -12.83
N LYS A 34 -8.69 0.20 -13.45
CA LYS A 34 -8.49 -1.22 -13.80
C LYS A 34 -8.13 -2.05 -12.58
N GLU A 35 -7.34 -1.51 -11.66
CA GLU A 35 -6.87 -2.27 -10.50
C GLU A 35 -7.97 -2.50 -9.45
N ARG A 36 -8.98 -1.62 -9.35
CA ARG A 36 -10.09 -1.80 -8.39
C ARG A 36 -10.93 -3.06 -8.62
N THR A 37 -10.99 -3.56 -9.85
CA THR A 37 -11.84 -4.70 -10.21
C THR A 37 -11.08 -6.03 -10.24
N ARG A 38 -9.75 -5.98 -10.14
CA ARG A 38 -8.88 -7.17 -10.21
C ARG A 38 -8.49 -7.59 -8.79
N PRO A 39 -8.51 -8.89 -8.44
CA PRO A 39 -8.07 -9.34 -7.12
C PRO A 39 -6.67 -8.87 -6.76
N LEU A 40 -5.69 -9.06 -7.67
CA LEU A 40 -4.34 -8.52 -7.50
C LEU A 40 -4.37 -7.00 -7.32
N GLY A 41 -5.08 -6.27 -8.18
CA GLY A 41 -5.13 -4.81 -8.11
C GLY A 41 -5.66 -4.29 -6.78
N ARG A 42 -6.66 -4.95 -6.18
CA ARG A 42 -7.18 -4.62 -4.84
C ARG A 42 -6.12 -4.82 -3.76
N ILE A 43 -5.33 -5.89 -3.85
CA ILE A 43 -4.19 -6.16 -2.96
C ILE A 43 -3.11 -5.08 -3.11
N LEU A 44 -2.77 -4.70 -4.34
CA LEU A 44 -1.81 -3.64 -4.61
C LEU A 44 -2.28 -2.30 -4.01
N LEU A 45 -3.56 -1.96 -4.21
CA LEU A 45 -4.16 -0.75 -3.64
C LEU A 45 -4.18 -0.77 -2.11
N ALA A 46 -4.42 -1.92 -1.49
CA ALA A 46 -4.34 -2.07 -0.04
C ALA A 46 -2.90 -1.83 0.48
N GLY A 47 -1.89 -2.34 -0.23
CA GLY A 47 -0.48 -2.06 0.08
C GLY A 47 -0.12 -0.57 -0.02
N LEU A 48 -0.60 0.12 -1.06
CA LEU A 48 -0.39 1.56 -1.21
C LEU A 48 -1.13 2.37 -0.13
N LEU A 49 -2.35 1.99 0.25
CA LEU A 49 -3.06 2.57 1.38
C LEU A 49 -2.28 2.40 2.69
N GLY A 50 -1.74 1.20 2.91
CA GLY A 50 -0.87 0.90 4.05
C GLY A 50 0.35 1.82 4.10
N ALA A 51 1.02 2.02 2.96
CA ALA A 51 2.16 2.94 2.90
C ALA A 51 1.75 4.38 3.23
N LEU A 52 0.67 4.88 2.63
CA LEU A 52 0.17 6.24 2.92
C LEU A 52 -0.17 6.42 4.40
N ARG A 53 -0.78 5.41 5.04
CA ARG A 53 -0.99 5.39 6.49
C ARG A 53 0.32 5.41 7.27
N GLY A 54 1.29 4.59 6.88
CA GLY A 54 2.62 4.59 7.49
C GLY A 54 3.30 5.96 7.42
N PHE A 55 3.19 6.66 6.28
CA PHE A 55 3.71 8.03 6.14
C PHE A 55 3.00 9.01 7.07
N ALA A 56 1.67 8.96 7.13
CA ALA A 56 0.87 9.80 8.02
C ALA A 56 1.21 9.57 9.50
N GLU A 57 1.32 8.31 9.93
CA GLU A 57 1.65 7.92 11.31
C GLU A 57 3.05 8.38 11.73
N ARG A 58 3.99 8.47 10.79
CA ARG A 58 5.36 8.96 11.03
C ARG A 58 5.54 10.46 10.80
N GLY A 59 4.50 11.17 10.35
CA GLY A 59 4.59 12.60 10.01
C GLY A 59 5.50 12.89 8.82
N LEU A 60 5.63 11.95 7.88
CA LEU A 60 6.51 12.04 6.71
C LEU A 60 5.69 12.33 5.44
N SER A 61 6.27 13.09 4.50
CA SER A 61 5.60 13.37 3.23
C SER A 61 5.77 12.22 2.23
N PRO A 62 4.71 11.54 1.79
CA PRO A 62 4.81 10.37 0.89
C PRO A 62 5.43 10.68 -0.47
N PHE A 63 5.38 11.93 -0.91
CA PHE A 63 5.74 12.35 -2.26
C PHE A 63 7.08 13.10 -2.35
N LEU A 64 7.96 12.96 -1.35
CA LEU A 64 9.35 13.40 -1.50
C LEU A 64 10.10 12.52 -2.51
N PRO A 65 11.04 13.05 -3.30
CA PRO A 65 11.83 12.27 -4.25
C PRO A 65 12.49 11.02 -3.62
N THR A 66 12.92 11.12 -2.36
CA THR A 66 13.52 10.04 -1.59
C THR A 66 12.52 8.99 -1.09
N HIS A 67 11.21 9.24 -1.18
CA HIS A 67 10.16 8.36 -0.64
C HIS A 67 9.39 7.64 -1.73
N LYS A 68 9.13 8.30 -2.86
CA LYS A 68 8.25 7.81 -3.93
C LYS A 68 8.59 6.42 -4.45
N TYR A 69 9.85 6.02 -4.41
CA TYR A 69 10.29 4.71 -4.90
C TYR A 69 9.61 3.55 -4.15
N ILE A 70 9.18 3.76 -2.89
CA ILE A 70 8.56 2.72 -2.07
C ILE A 70 7.27 2.19 -2.68
N PHE A 71 6.55 3.02 -3.46
CA PHE A 71 5.29 2.60 -4.08
C PHE A 71 5.52 1.53 -5.16
N ALA A 72 6.57 1.68 -5.96
CA ALA A 72 6.95 0.69 -6.97
C ALA A 72 7.49 -0.60 -6.31
N GLU A 73 8.28 -0.48 -5.24
CA GLU A 73 8.75 -1.65 -4.49
C GLU A 73 7.60 -2.47 -3.89
N ILE A 74 6.63 -1.80 -3.27
CA ILE A 74 5.44 -2.46 -2.71
C ILE A 74 4.67 -3.20 -3.80
N VAL A 75 4.49 -2.59 -4.97
CA VAL A 75 3.79 -3.23 -6.08
C VAL A 75 4.54 -4.45 -6.58
N SER A 76 5.85 -4.37 -6.73
CA SER A 76 6.69 -5.51 -7.14
C SER A 76 6.56 -6.66 -6.15
N ASP A 77 6.78 -6.38 -4.86
CA ASP A 77 6.80 -7.40 -3.82
C ASP A 77 5.43 -8.10 -3.65
N LEU A 78 4.34 -7.33 -3.70
CA LEU A 78 2.98 -7.90 -3.62
C LEU A 78 2.59 -8.67 -4.89
N THR A 79 3.10 -8.27 -6.05
CA THR A 79 2.90 -9.03 -7.30
C THR A 79 3.61 -10.38 -7.22
N ASP A 80 4.84 -10.42 -6.72
CA ASP A 80 5.60 -11.66 -6.55
C ASP A 80 4.95 -12.58 -5.52
N ALA A 81 4.45 -12.01 -4.42
CA ALA A 81 3.74 -12.75 -3.38
C ALA A 81 2.34 -13.23 -3.79
N TYR A 82 1.78 -12.75 -4.90
CA TYR A 82 0.39 -13.02 -5.30
C TYR A 82 0.09 -14.50 -5.49
N SER A 83 1.05 -15.27 -6.01
CA SER A 83 0.89 -16.73 -6.19
C SER A 83 0.63 -17.49 -4.87
N ILE A 84 1.09 -16.93 -3.75
CA ILE A 84 0.87 -17.46 -2.40
C ILE A 84 -0.40 -16.86 -1.81
N LEU A 85 -0.58 -15.53 -1.94
CA LEU A 85 -1.74 -14.82 -1.40
C LEU A 85 -3.06 -15.29 -2.03
N SER A 86 -3.06 -15.63 -3.32
CA SER A 86 -4.24 -16.11 -4.04
C SER A 86 -4.74 -17.49 -3.61
N GLN A 87 -3.98 -18.20 -2.77
CA GLN A 87 -4.42 -19.47 -2.16
C GLN A 87 -5.25 -19.26 -0.89
N GLU A 88 -5.17 -18.07 -0.29
CA GLU A 88 -6.00 -17.70 0.85
C GLU A 88 -7.42 -17.38 0.37
N SER A 89 -8.41 -17.92 1.09
CA SER A 89 -9.83 -17.77 0.76
C SER A 89 -10.47 -16.54 1.40
N ASP A 90 -9.88 -16.03 2.49
CA ASP A 90 -10.34 -14.82 3.15
C ASP A 90 -9.70 -13.57 2.53
N GLU A 91 -10.42 -12.97 1.57
CA GLU A 91 -10.01 -11.72 0.92
C GLU A 91 -9.73 -10.60 1.93
N LYS A 92 -10.53 -10.48 2.99
CA LYS A 92 -10.34 -9.42 3.99
C LYS A 92 -9.01 -9.58 4.70
N MET A 93 -8.63 -10.82 5.04
CA MET A 93 -7.34 -11.12 5.64
C MET A 93 -6.18 -10.77 4.70
N ILE A 94 -6.31 -11.08 3.41
CA ILE A 94 -5.29 -10.73 2.40
C ILE A 94 -5.12 -9.21 2.28
N LEU A 95 -6.23 -8.47 2.16
CA LEU A 95 -6.18 -7.02 2.03
C LEU A 95 -5.60 -6.36 3.28
N GLN A 96 -5.94 -6.86 4.47
CA GLN A 96 -5.33 -6.39 5.72
C GLN A 96 -3.82 -6.69 5.76
N ALA A 97 -3.40 -7.89 5.38
CA ALA A 97 -1.98 -8.26 5.35
C ALA A 97 -1.17 -7.39 4.38
N ALA A 98 -1.75 -7.09 3.20
CA ALA A 98 -1.14 -6.17 2.24
C ALA A 98 -1.04 -4.75 2.79
N CYS A 99 -2.08 -4.25 3.47
CA CYS A 99 -2.05 -2.96 4.15
C CYS A 99 -0.95 -2.90 5.23
N ASP A 100 -0.89 -3.91 6.11
CA ASP A 100 0.13 -3.99 7.16
C ASP A 100 1.55 -4.08 6.58
N PHE A 101 1.71 -4.76 5.44
CA PHE A 101 2.97 -4.80 4.70
C PHE A 101 3.39 -3.42 4.22
N GLY A 102 2.46 -2.64 3.63
CA GLY A 102 2.71 -1.26 3.21
C GLY A 102 3.17 -0.36 4.37
N ILE A 103 2.52 -0.47 5.54
CA ILE A 103 2.92 0.28 6.75
C ILE A 103 4.36 -0.08 7.15
N LYS A 104 4.66 -1.37 7.25
CA LYS A 104 6.00 -1.87 7.63
C LYS A 104 7.09 -1.42 6.66
N LYS A 105 6.80 -1.38 5.36
CA LYS A 105 7.71 -0.86 4.34
C LYS A 105 8.10 0.60 4.59
N VAL A 106 7.14 1.44 4.95
CA VAL A 106 7.42 2.84 5.30
C VAL A 106 8.22 2.96 6.59
N TYR A 107 7.96 2.11 7.59
CA TYR A 107 8.74 2.12 8.82
C TYR A 107 10.20 1.73 8.55
N HIS A 108 10.43 0.76 7.67
CA HIS A 108 11.79 0.39 7.25
C HIS A 108 12.47 1.51 6.45
N LEU A 109 11.73 2.17 5.55
CA LEU A 109 12.21 3.34 4.79
C LEU A 109 12.65 4.47 5.73
N GLU A 110 11.80 4.85 6.68
CA GLU A 110 12.09 5.89 7.67
C GLU A 110 13.37 5.56 8.43
N TRP A 111 13.48 4.31 8.92
CA TRP A 111 14.67 3.88 9.62
C TRP A 111 15.93 4.03 8.76
N LYS A 112 15.87 3.58 7.50
CA LYS A 112 17.00 3.65 6.56
C LYS A 112 17.40 5.09 6.20
N LEU A 113 16.46 6.01 6.13
CA LEU A 113 16.72 7.39 5.71
C LEU A 113 17.11 8.31 6.86
N TYR A 114 16.56 8.09 8.05
CA TYR A 114 16.65 9.04 9.16
C TYR A 114 17.27 8.40 10.40
N SER A 115 16.68 7.32 10.93
CA SER A 115 17.11 6.76 12.21
C SER A 115 18.44 5.98 12.17
N SER A 116 18.84 5.42 11.02
CA SER A 116 20.09 4.64 10.91
C SER A 116 21.35 5.50 10.85
N GLN A 117 21.21 6.81 10.64
CA GLN A 117 22.34 7.74 10.59
C GLN A 117 22.79 8.21 11.98
N ASP A 118 21.92 8.11 12.99
CA ASP A 118 22.22 8.48 14.39
C ASP A 118 22.96 7.37 15.18
N LEU A 119 23.23 6.23 14.54
CA LEU A 119 23.89 5.07 15.16
C LEU A 119 25.40 4.98 14.88
N PHE A 120 25.98 5.93 14.14
CA PHE A 120 27.41 6.00 13.78
C PHE A 120 27.96 7.42 13.90
#